data_AF-A0A653BK42-F1
#
_entry.id   AF-A0A653BK42-F1
#
_cell.length_a   1.000
_cell.length_b   1.000
_cell.length_c   1.000
_cell.angle_alpha   90.00
_cell.angle_beta   90.00
_cell.angle_gamma   90.00
#
_symmetry.space_group_name_H-M   'P 1'
#
loop_
_entity.id
_entity.type
_entity.pdbx_description
1 polymer ?
#
loop_
_entity_poly.entity_id
_entity_poly.type
_entity_poly.pdbx_seq_one_letter_code
_entity_poly.pdbx_strand_id
1 'polypeptide(L)'
;MFFYCSILPIVLVICDVSCAPLVTSPKAKYPQVPSHEVLDFMKTFGYIDDHKDSEAIYTEEGFADIIKTVQKYGALNQTGVLDNATLTLMSSPRCG
;
A
#
# COMPACT_ATOMS: atom_id res chain seq x y z
N MET A 1 -61.60 -23.42 -8.46
CA MET A 1 -61.13 -24.19 -7.28
C MET A 1 -59.94 -23.42 -6.72
N PHE A 2 -60.15 -22.76 -5.58
CA PHE A 2 -59.26 -21.81 -4.94
C PHE A 2 -58.07 -22.52 -4.25
N PHE A 3 -56.86 -21.96 -4.36
CA PHE A 3 -55.99 -21.81 -3.19
C PHE A 3 -55.04 -20.62 -3.39
N TYR A 4 -55.35 -19.53 -2.68
CA TYR A 4 -54.51 -18.38 -2.43
C TYR A 4 -53.42 -18.77 -1.41
N CYS A 5 -52.17 -18.37 -1.64
CA CYS A 5 -51.13 -18.18 -0.62
C CYS A 5 -50.03 -17.29 -1.25
N SER A 6 -50.37 -16.08 -1.71
CA SER A 6 -50.37 -14.84 -0.93
C SER A 6 -48.96 -14.46 -0.43
N ILE A 7 -48.49 -13.28 -0.90
CA ILE A 7 -47.57 -12.31 -0.27
C ILE A 7 -46.07 -12.73 -0.30
N LEU A 8 -45.08 -12.01 -0.84
CA LEU A 8 -44.82 -10.58 -1.08
C LEU A 8 -43.73 -10.45 -2.19
N PRO A 9 -43.74 -9.39 -3.02
CA PRO A 9 -42.64 -9.03 -3.93
C PRO A 9 -41.50 -8.34 -3.14
N ILE A 10 -40.49 -7.77 -3.81
CA ILE A 10 -39.37 -6.96 -3.25
C ILE A 10 -38.23 -7.91 -2.77
N VAL A 11 -37.00 -7.89 -3.28
CA VAL A 11 -35.97 -6.86 -3.24
C VAL A 11 -34.88 -7.32 -4.22
N LEU A 12 -34.70 -6.66 -5.38
CA LEU A 12 -33.50 -5.85 -5.66
C LEU A 12 -32.24 -6.41 -4.96
N VAL A 13 -31.63 -7.45 -5.52
CA VAL A 13 -30.23 -7.81 -5.21
C VAL A 13 -29.34 -6.75 -5.88
N ILE A 14 -29.38 -5.56 -5.30
CA ILE A 14 -28.30 -4.58 -5.37
C ILE A 14 -27.23 -5.23 -4.50
N CYS A 15 -26.24 -5.83 -5.15
CA CYS A 15 -25.01 -6.17 -4.45
C CYS A 15 -24.51 -4.88 -3.82
N ASP A 16 -24.54 -4.82 -2.50
CA ASP A 16 -23.88 -3.80 -1.70
C ASP A 16 -22.41 -3.77 -2.12
N VAL A 17 -22.09 -2.92 -3.10
CA VAL A 17 -20.75 -2.34 -3.26
C VAL A 17 -20.56 -1.56 -1.98
N SER A 18 -20.06 -2.27 -0.97
CA SER A 18 -19.55 -1.68 0.24
C SER A 18 -18.31 -0.91 -0.17
N CYS A 19 -18.52 0.34 -0.59
CA CYS A 19 -17.50 1.37 -0.63
C CYS A 19 -16.95 1.46 0.80
N ALA A 20 -15.87 0.73 1.06
CA ALA A 20 -15.13 0.88 2.30
C ALA A 20 -14.71 2.36 2.39
N PRO A 21 -14.93 3.03 3.55
CA PRO A 21 -14.48 4.38 3.71
C PRO A 21 -12.96 4.39 3.54
N LEU A 22 -12.44 5.31 2.74
CA LEU A 22 -11.02 5.60 2.70
C LEU A 22 -10.62 6.00 4.12
N VAL A 23 -10.02 5.07 4.84
CA VAL A 23 -9.35 5.35 6.11
C VAL A 23 -8.27 6.36 5.76
N THR A 24 -8.52 7.63 6.05
CA THR A 24 -7.50 8.65 6.07
C THR A 24 -6.65 8.35 7.30
N SER A 25 -5.72 7.42 7.14
CA SER A 25 -4.69 7.13 8.12
C SER A 25 -3.93 8.45 8.38
N PRO A 26 -3.77 8.87 9.64
CA PRO A 26 -2.97 10.04 9.95
C PRO A 26 -1.58 9.82 9.36
N LYS A 27 -1.14 10.76 8.50
CA LYS A 27 0.21 10.76 7.93
C LYS A 27 1.21 10.75 9.09
N ALA A 28 1.73 9.58 9.44
CA ALA A 28 2.86 9.48 10.34
C ALA A 28 4.07 10.06 9.60
N LYS A 29 4.43 11.29 9.97
CA LYS A 29 5.62 11.99 9.46
C LYS A 29 6.82 11.39 10.21
N TYR A 30 7.27 10.21 9.78
CA TYR A 30 8.52 9.64 10.29
C TYR A 30 9.71 10.43 9.74
N PRO A 31 10.70 10.81 10.58
CA PRO A 31 11.94 11.43 10.12
C PRO A 31 12.64 10.53 9.10
N GLN A 32 13.10 11.15 8.01
CA GLN A 32 13.41 10.57 6.70
C GLN A 32 14.71 9.75 6.63
N VAL A 33 15.27 9.35 7.77
CA VAL A 33 16.45 8.48 7.78
C VAL A 33 15.96 7.03 7.77
N PRO A 34 16.15 6.29 6.67
CA PRO A 34 15.71 4.92 6.59
C PRO A 34 16.46 4.04 7.60
N SER A 35 15.74 3.10 8.22
CA SER A 35 16.39 2.06 9.02
C SER A 35 17.24 1.16 8.12
N HIS A 36 18.21 0.47 8.73
CA HIS A 36 19.07 -0.48 8.02
C HIS A 36 18.25 -1.58 7.30
N GLU A 37 17.20 -2.11 7.94
CA GLU A 37 16.31 -3.11 7.32
C GLU A 37 15.62 -2.60 6.05
N VAL A 38 15.21 -1.33 6.05
CA VAL A 38 14.57 -0.72 4.88
C VAL A 38 15.58 -0.57 3.75
N LEU A 39 16.79 -0.10 4.05
CA LEU A 39 17.86 -0.01 3.05
C LEU A 39 18.25 -1.39 2.50
N ASP A 40 18.37 -2.40 3.34
CA ASP A 40 18.68 -3.77 2.94
C ASP A 40 17.59 -4.33 2.03
N PHE A 41 16.32 -4.09 2.33
CA PHE A 41 15.22 -4.45 1.44
C PHE A 41 15.36 -3.77 0.08
N MET A 42 15.60 -2.45 0.06
CA MET A 42 15.71 -1.70 -1.18
C MET A 42 16.87 -2.21 -2.05
N LYS A 43 18.00 -2.57 -1.43
CA LYS A 43 19.15 -3.18 -2.10
C LYS A 43 18.83 -4.57 -2.64
N THR A 44 18.31 -5.45 -1.78
CA THR A 44 17.98 -6.85 -2.10
C THR A 44 17.04 -6.96 -3.31
N PHE A 45 16.05 -6.06 -3.40
CA PHE A 45 15.07 -6.07 -4.49
C PHE A 45 15.39 -5.09 -5.64
N GLY A 46 16.59 -4.51 -5.66
CA GLY A 46 17.09 -3.71 -6.77
C GLY A 46 16.45 -2.33 -6.93
N TYR A 47 15.93 -1.76 -5.84
CA TYR A 47 15.46 -0.36 -5.81
C TYR A 47 16.60 0.64 -5.59
N ILE A 48 17.72 0.18 -5.03
CA ILE A 48 18.97 0.93 -4.85
C ILE A 48 20.10 0.10 -5.43
N ASP A 49 20.99 0.73 -6.19
CA ASP A 49 22.21 0.10 -6.70
C ASP A 49 23.25 -0.09 -5.59
N ASP A 50 23.70 -1.32 -5.36
CA ASP A 50 24.71 -1.66 -4.35
C ASP A 50 26.07 -0.96 -4.57
N HIS A 51 26.39 -0.63 -5.82
CA HIS A 51 27.65 0.02 -6.19
C HIS A 51 27.55 1.55 -6.21
N LYS A 52 26.35 2.11 -6.04
CA LYS A 52 26.09 3.54 -6.14
C LYS A 52 25.14 3.97 -5.03
N ASP A 53 25.69 4.06 -3.82
CA ASP A 53 25.10 4.87 -2.76
C ASP A 53 25.16 6.34 -3.21
N SER A 54 24.20 6.73 -4.04
CA SER A 54 24.13 8.07 -4.63
C SER A 54 23.62 9.02 -3.56
N GLU A 55 24.28 10.16 -3.37
CA GLU A 55 23.85 11.23 -2.43
C GLU A 55 22.37 11.60 -2.60
N ALA A 56 21.83 11.49 -3.83
CA ALA A 56 20.43 11.73 -4.14
C ALA A 56 19.44 10.78 -3.43
N ILE A 57 19.86 9.57 -3.06
CA ILE A 57 19.01 8.62 -2.32
C ILE A 57 18.81 9.07 -0.88
N TYR A 58 19.79 9.78 -0.32
CA TYR A 58 19.76 10.29 1.06
C TYR A 58 19.03 11.63 1.19
N THR A 59 18.57 12.21 0.08
CA THR A 59 17.65 13.36 0.14
C THR A 59 16.24 12.89 0.47
N GLU A 60 15.46 13.74 1.15
CA GLU A 60 14.08 13.40 1.51
C GLU A 60 13.25 13.08 0.25
N GLU A 61 13.50 13.79 -0.84
CA GLU A 61 12.78 13.63 -2.11
C GLU A 61 13.17 12.35 -2.84
N GLY A 62 14.47 12.05 -2.94
CA GLY A 62 14.94 10.86 -3.64
C GLY A 62 14.51 9.58 -2.92
N PHE A 63 14.57 9.58 -1.59
CA PHE A 63 14.06 8.47 -0.80
C PHE A 63 12.54 8.30 -0.95
N ALA A 64 11.78 9.41 -0.93
CA ALA A 64 10.34 9.38 -1.15
C ALA A 64 9.96 8.80 -2.53
N ASP A 65 10.74 9.08 -3.58
CA ASP A 65 10.48 8.55 -4.92
C ASP A 65 10.75 7.04 -5.02
N ILE A 66 11.77 6.54 -4.30
CA ILE A 66 12.00 5.10 -4.14
C ILE A 66 10.81 4.44 -3.43
N ILE A 67 10.33 5.04 -2.33
CA ILE A 67 9.15 4.54 -1.61
C ILE A 67 7.92 4.50 -2.53
N LYS A 68 7.67 5.54 -3.32
CA LYS A 68 6.56 5.55 -4.29
C LYS A 68 6.67 4.40 -5.29
N THR A 69 7.89 4.04 -5.67
CA THR A 69 8.15 2.91 -6.57
C THR A 69 7.78 1.59 -5.91
N VAL A 70 8.17 1.37 -4.65
CA VAL A 70 7.74 0.18 -3.87
C VAL A 70 6.22 0.13 -3.73
N GLN A 71 5.59 1.26 -3.37
CA GLN A 71 4.15 1.38 -3.22
C GLN A 71 3.42 1.06 -4.54
N LYS A 72 3.92 1.57 -5.66
CA LYS A 72 3.38 1.28 -6.99
C LYS A 72 3.38 -0.21 -7.30
N TYR A 73 4.49 -0.92 -7.06
CA TYR A 73 4.57 -2.36 -7.30
C TYR A 73 3.76 -3.19 -6.28
N GLY A 74 3.52 -2.64 -5.09
CA GLY A 74 2.62 -3.23 -4.09
C GLY A 74 1.15 -2.87 -4.24
N ALA A 75 0.75 -2.17 -5.32
CA ALA A 75 -0.61 -1.65 -5.52
C ALA A 75 -1.12 -0.78 -4.34
N LEU A 76 -0.22 -0.07 -3.67
CA LEU A 76 -0.53 0.92 -2.64
C LEU A 76 -0.60 2.33 -3.23
N ASN A 77 -1.21 3.24 -2.48
CA ASN A 77 -1.18 4.67 -2.81
C ASN A 77 0.25 5.19 -2.74
N GLN A 78 0.69 5.91 -3.77
CA GLN A 78 2.05 6.45 -3.90
C GLN A 78 2.22 7.70 -3.03
N THR A 79 2.23 7.52 -1.71
CA THR A 79 2.36 8.60 -0.74
C THR A 79 3.81 9.07 -0.59
N GLY A 80 4.79 8.22 -0.93
CA GLY A 80 6.21 8.45 -0.67
C GLY A 80 6.57 8.46 0.81
N VAL A 81 5.66 7.99 1.67
CA VAL A 81 5.85 7.89 3.11
C VAL A 81 5.90 6.42 3.49
N LEU A 82 6.85 6.07 4.37
CA LEU A 82 6.95 4.75 4.95
C LEU A 82 5.85 4.55 6.01
N ASP A 83 4.62 4.33 5.55
CA ASP A 83 3.47 4.06 6.38
C ASP A 83 3.36 2.57 6.75
N ASN A 84 2.45 2.25 7.67
CA ASN A 84 2.27 0.87 8.16
C ASN A 84 1.91 -0.11 7.02
N ALA A 85 1.14 0.34 6.03
CA ALA A 85 0.81 -0.48 4.86
C ALA A 85 2.07 -0.81 4.04
N THR A 86 2.94 0.17 3.81
CA THR A 86 4.22 -0.03 3.12
C THR A 86 5.15 -0.94 3.90
N LEU A 87 5.25 -0.77 5.23
CA LEU A 87 6.06 -1.64 6.09
C LEU A 87 5.55 -3.10 6.09
N THR A 88 4.24 -3.29 6.15
CA THR A 88 3.61 -4.61 6.08
C THR A 88 3.90 -5.27 4.71
N LEU A 89 3.79 -4.49 3.64
CA LEU A 89 4.12 -4.92 2.28
C LEU A 89 5.60 -5.34 2.17
N MET A 90 6.53 -4.58 2.73
CA MET A 90 7.96 -4.89 2.73
C MET A 90 8.29 -6.14 3.55
N SER A 91 7.54 -6.39 4.63
CA SER A 91 7.72 -7.57 5.50
C SER A 91 7.13 -8.85 4.92
N SER A 92 6.31 -8.76 3.86
CA SER A 92 5.70 -9.93 3.23
C SER A 92 6.74 -10.79 2.48
N PRO A 93 6.62 -12.12 2.50
CA PRO A 93 7.54 -13.00 1.79
C PRO A 93 7.47 -12.76 0.28
N ARG A 94 8.65 -12.70 -0.36
CA ARG A 94 8.82 -12.47 -1.79
C ARG A 94 9.85 -13.45 -2.34
N CYS A 95 9.79 -13.71 -3.64
CA CYS A 95 10.91 -14.34 -4.32
C CYS A 95 12.02 -13.31 -4.50
N GLY A 96 13.26 -13.73 -4.31
CA GLY A 96 14.49 -13.00 -4.62
C GLY A 96 15.39 -13.90 -5.44
#